data_AF-A0A942U7L5-F1
#
_entry.id   AF-A0A942U7L5-F1
#
_cell.length_a   1.000
_cell.length_b   1.000
_cell.length_c   1.000
_cell.angle_alpha   90.00
_cell.angle_beta   90.00
_cell.angle_gamma   90.00
#
_symmetry.space_group_name_H-M   'P 1'
#
loop_
_entity.id
_entity.type
_entity.pdbx_description
1 polymer ?
#
loop_
_entity_poly.entity_id
_entity_poly.type
_entity_poly.pdbx_seq_one_letter_code
_entity_poly.pdbx_strand_id
1 'polypeptide(L)' 'MYIIASFDYSSSLEVALTELMENDISQSDILALPLDKRTEAPRLFDSMHYADGTSLVI' A
#
# COMPACT_ATOMS: atom_id res chain seq x y z
N MET A 1 6.02 -13.73 19.65
CA MET A 1 6.76 -13.97 18.39
C MET A 1 6.71 -12.67 17.61
N TYR A 2 7.82 -12.22 17.02
CA TYR A 2 7.85 -10.97 16.25
C TYR A 2 8.05 -11.29 14.77
N ILE A 3 7.17 -10.78 13.91
CA ILE A 3 7.24 -10.89 12.46
C ILE A 3 7.56 -9.50 11.93
N ILE A 4 8.63 -9.39 11.15
CA ILE A 4 9.04 -8.13 10.52
C ILE A 4 9.01 -8.37 9.01
N ALA A 5 8.30 -7.52 8.29
CA ALA A 5 8.22 -7.54 6.85
C ALA A 5 8.38 -6.11 6.30
N SER A 6 9.08 -5.98 5.18
CA SER A 6 9.31 -4.71 4.49
C SER A 6 8.59 -4.77 3.15
N PHE A 7 7.80 -3.74 2.85
CA PHE A 7 7.03 -3.62 1.62
C PHE A 7 7.20 -2.23 1.02
N ASP A 8 7.10 -2.13 -0.31
CA ASP A 8 6.94 -0.85 -0.98
C ASP A 8 5.52 -0.29 -0.74
N TYR A 9 5.41 1.03 -0.66
CA TYR A 9 4.12 1.69 -0.49
C TYR A 9 3.23 1.45 -1.72
N SER A 10 2.06 0.85 -1.48
CA SER A 10 1.04 0.59 -2.49
C SER A 10 -0.35 0.58 -1.82
N SER A 11 -1.41 0.81 -2.59
CA SER A 11 -2.78 0.74 -2.09
C SER A 11 -3.14 -0.65 -1.56
N SER A 12 -2.62 -1.71 -2.18
CA SER A 12 -2.80 -3.09 -1.72
C SER A 12 -2.24 -3.32 -0.32
N LEU A 13 -1.16 -2.64 0.05
CA LEU A 13 -0.58 -2.73 1.40
C LEU A 13 -1.53 -2.13 2.45
N GLU A 14 -2.21 -1.03 2.14
CA GLU A 14 -3.19 -0.41 3.05
C GLU A 14 -4.43 -1.29 3.25
N VAL A 15 -4.90 -1.94 2.18
CA VAL A 15 -6.00 -2.90 2.24
C VAL A 15 -5.61 -4.11 3.10
N ALA A 16 -4.45 -4.72 2.84
CA ALA A 16 -3.96 -5.86 3.62
C ALA A 16 -3.78 -5.52 5.11
N LEU A 17 -3.33 -4.29 5.42
CA LEU A 17 -3.22 -3.82 6.80
C LEU A 17 -4.59 -3.70 7.47
N THR A 18 -5.58 -3.21 6.74
CA THR A 18 -6.97 -3.10 7.22
C THR A 18 -7.57 -4.47 7.48
N GLU A 19 -7.40 -5.42 6.56
CA GLU A 19 -7.84 -6.80 6.76
C GLU A 19 -7.16 -7.45 7.97
N LEU A 20 -5.86 -7.20 8.19
CA LEU A 20 -5.15 -7.68 9.38
C LEU A 20 -5.78 -7.15 10.68
N MET A 21 -6.17 -5.88 10.71
CA MET A 21 -6.85 -5.28 11.86
C MET A 21 -8.25 -5.88 12.09
N GLU A 22 -8.98 -6.21 11.02
CA GLU A 22 -10.30 -6.87 11.09
C GLU A 22 -10.20 -8.33 11.56
N ASN A 23 -9.09 -9.02 11.24
CA ASN A 23 -8.85 -10.42 11.59
C ASN A 23 -8.24 -10.61 12.99
N ASP A 24 -8.70 -9.84 13.98
CA ASP A 24 -8.37 -9.97 15.40
C ASP A 24 -6.96 -9.51 15.82
N ILE A 25 -6.20 -8.85 14.94
CA ILE A 25 -4.92 -8.23 15.32
C ILE A 25 -5.18 -6.82 15.83
N SER A 26 -4.97 -6.63 17.13
CA SER A 26 -5.08 -5.32 17.76
C SER A 26 -4.10 -4.31 17.13
N GLN A 27 -4.57 -3.08 16.91
CA GLN A 27 -3.70 -1.98 16.48
C GLN A 27 -2.50 -1.75 17.40
N SER A 28 -2.61 -2.11 18.69
CA SER A 28 -1.49 -2.03 19.64
C SER A 28 -0.31 -2.94 19.27
N ASP A 29 -0.59 -3.98 18.50
CA ASP A 29 0.37 -5.04 18.17
C ASP A 29 0.96 -4.84 16.76
N ILE A 30 0.49 -3.82 16.05
CA ILE A 30 0.92 -3.46 14.69
C ILE A 30 1.79 -2.20 14.76
N LEU A 31 3.01 -2.30 14.24
CA LEU A 31 3.92 -1.18 14.09
C LEU A 31 4.26 -0.98 12.61
N ALA A 32 3.71 0.07 12.01
CA ALA A 32 4.06 0.50 10.66
C ALA A 32 5.07 1.66 10.73
N LEU A 33 6.26 1.45 10.17
CA LEU A 33 7.31 2.47 10.10
C LEU A 33 7.65 2.74 8.63
N PRO A 34 7.67 4.01 8.19
CA PRO A 34 8.21 4.34 6.88
C PRO A 34 9.73 4.10 6.90
N LEU A 35 10.19 3.16 6.07
CA LEU A 35 11.62 2.88 5.90
C LEU A 35 12.29 3.86 4.93
N ASP A 36 11.49 4.51 4.08
CA ASP A 36 11.94 5.50 3.13
C ASP A 36 11.58 6.91 3.60
N LYS A 37 12.57 7.81 3.58
CA LYS A 37 12.37 9.25 3.78
C LYS A 37 12.06 9.85 2.42
N ARG A 38 10.85 9.62 1.89
CA ARG A 38 10.43 10.19 0.60
C ARG A 38 10.64 11.70 0.59
N THR A 39 11.77 12.12 0.05
CA THR A 39 12.16 13.51 -0.24
C THR A 39 11.86 13.77 -1.71
N GLU A 40 10.79 13.17 -2.22
CA GLU A 40 10.34 13.41 -3.57
C GLU A 40 9.06 14.23 -3.48
N ALA A 41 9.15 15.45 -4.01
CA ALA A 41 8.01 16.34 -4.14
C ALA A 41 6.87 15.57 -4.81
N PRO A 42 5.62 15.71 -4.33
CA PRO A 42 4.48 15.07 -4.97
C PRO A 42 4.47 15.53 -6.43
N ARG A 43 4.79 14.62 -7.36
CA ARG A 43 4.58 14.88 -8.77
C ARG A 43 3.07 14.95 -8.92
N LEU A 44 2.56 16.15 -9.19
CA LEU A 44 1.13 16.45 -9.33
C LEU A 44 0.41 15.58 -10.38
N PHE A 45 1.16 14.78 -11.15
CA PHE A 45 0.70 13.96 -12.26
C PHE A 45 1.48 12.64 -12.38
N ASP A 46 1.51 11.81 -11.35
CA ASP A 46 2.03 10.44 -11.50
C ASP A 46 0.88 9.44 -11.72
N SER A 47 0.88 8.84 -12.92
CA SER A 47 0.14 7.65 -13.37
C SER A 47 -1.40 7.64 -13.45
N MET A 48 -2.05 8.63 -14.06
CA MET A 48 -3.36 8.39 -14.74
C MET A 48 -3.23 7.50 -16.00
N HIS A 49 -2.05 6.88 -16.22
CA HIS A 49 -1.69 6.17 -17.44
C HIS A 49 -1.01 4.81 -17.16
N TYR A 50 -1.61 3.95 -16.34
CA TYR A 50 -1.47 2.51 -16.62
C TYR A 50 -2.79 2.01 -17.18
N ALA A 51 -2.76 1.79 -18.48
CA ALA A 51 -3.89 1.46 -19.33
C ALA A 51 -4.46 0.08 -19.01
N ASP A 52 -5.49 0.00 -18.17
CA ASP A 52 -6.45 -1.13 -18.17
C ASP A 52 -7.71 -0.79 -18.98
N GLY A 53 -7.53 0.01 -20.04
CA GLY A 53 -8.50 0.17 -21.11
C GLY A 53 -8.38 -0.96 -22.12
N THR A 54 -8.71 -2.21 -21.75
CA THR A 54 -9.07 -3.19 -22.77
C THR A 54 -10.42 -2.78 -23.36
N SER A 55 -10.39 -1.90 -24.36
CA SER A 55 -11.55 -1.66 -25.22
C SER A 55 -11.79 -2.95 -26.00
N LEU A 56 -12.72 -3.77 -25.52
CA LEU A 56 -13.29 -4.86 -26.27
C LEU A 56 -14.11 -4.25 -27.41
N VAL A 57 -13.53 -4.16 -28.61
CA VAL A 57 -14.30 -4.01 -29.83
C VAL A 57 -14.69 -5.42 -30.25
N ILE A 58 -15.98 -5.76 -30.07
CA ILE A 58 -16.63 -6.86 -30.77
C ILE A 58 -17.29 -6.27 -32.02
#